data_AF-A0AAV1IK20-F1
#
_entry.id   AF-A0AAV1IK20-F1
#
_cell.length_a   1.000
_cell.length_b   1.000
_cell.length_c   1.000
_cell.angle_alpha   90.00
_cell.angle_beta   90.00
_cell.angle_gamma   90.00
#
_symmetry.space_group_name_H-M   'P 1'
#
loop_
_entity.id
_entity.type
_entity.pdbx_description
1 polymer ?
#
loop_
_entity_poly.entity_id
_entity_poly.type
_entity_poly.pdbx_seq_one_letter_code
_entity_poly.pdbx_strand_id
1 'polypeptide(L)'
;MTIALYPCMSLPCCASVSARKTSQGVRRVLRHRRHAFGIRAAGMLVPSDSFGGRSPEKKAADLLRTLFTFCAARIVLAQLEGSGRGSLASYNAEAYDALTTMLQDEPMRDGDAWLEKLLTRNEMLALRIMEVRAAYCKDDFEWHMVQSLANKDMGGANVALLRSNAENSFKRSSSMQQRDAPGQ
;
A
#
# COMPACT_ATOMS: atom_id res chain seq x y z
N MET A 1 -30.06 -24.82 47.00
CA MET A 1 -29.18 -24.16 47.97
C MET A 1 -29.29 -22.67 47.76
N THR A 2 -29.78 -21.99 48.79
CA THR A 2 -30.14 -20.57 48.85
C THR A 2 -28.94 -19.75 49.33
N ILE A 3 -29.02 -18.41 49.21
CA ILE A 3 -28.25 -17.36 49.93
C ILE A 3 -26.94 -16.95 49.19
N ALA A 4 -26.56 -15.67 48.97
CA ALA A 4 -27.11 -14.36 49.30
C ALA A 4 -26.59 -13.29 48.31
N LEU A 5 -27.46 -12.32 48.02
CA LEU A 5 -27.13 -10.94 47.64
C LEU A 5 -26.49 -10.21 48.81
N TYR A 6 -25.46 -9.37 48.59
CA TYR A 6 -25.35 -8.08 49.28
C TYR A 6 -24.63 -7.03 48.42
N PRO A 7 -25.20 -5.82 48.28
CA PRO A 7 -24.60 -4.68 47.59
C PRO A 7 -23.83 -3.78 48.59
N CYS A 8 -22.76 -3.12 48.13
CA CYS A 8 -22.12 -2.04 48.88
C CYS A 8 -22.56 -0.69 48.29
N MET A 9 -23.43 -0.01 49.02
CA MET A 9 -23.84 1.38 48.79
C MET A 9 -22.93 2.35 49.55
N SER A 10 -22.92 3.62 49.06
CA SER A 10 -22.79 4.89 49.82
C SER A 10 -21.42 5.25 50.44
N LEU A 11 -20.90 6.49 50.43
CA LEU A 11 -21.14 7.80 49.80
C LEU A 11 -20.00 8.74 50.34
N PRO A 12 -19.97 10.08 50.13
CA PRO A 12 -18.77 10.86 49.84
C PRO A 12 -18.15 11.54 51.07
N CYS A 13 -16.95 12.11 50.93
CA CYS A 13 -16.47 13.11 51.87
C CYS A 13 -15.87 14.32 51.13
N CYS A 14 -16.50 15.46 51.35
CA CYS A 14 -16.11 16.80 50.91
C CYS A 14 -14.74 17.21 51.48
N ALA A 15 -13.91 17.86 50.66
CA ALA A 15 -12.95 18.84 51.15
C ALA A 15 -12.72 19.92 50.09
N SER A 16 -13.47 21.01 50.23
CA SER A 16 -13.23 22.32 49.63
C SER A 16 -12.10 23.04 50.36
N VAL A 17 -11.07 23.51 49.64
CA VAL A 17 -10.18 24.58 50.11
C VAL A 17 -9.90 25.57 48.97
N SER A 18 -9.97 26.83 49.37
CA SER A 18 -10.04 28.05 48.60
C SER A 18 -8.69 28.55 48.06
N ALA A 19 -8.76 29.12 46.85
CA ALA A 19 -8.06 30.29 46.31
C ALA A 19 -6.59 30.59 46.70
N ARG A 20 -5.78 30.85 45.66
CA ARG A 20 -4.96 32.08 45.56
C ARG A 20 -4.65 32.42 44.11
N LYS A 21 -5.10 33.61 43.69
CA LYS A 21 -4.71 34.29 42.46
C LYS A 21 -3.29 34.85 42.64
N THR A 22 -2.39 34.56 41.71
CA THR A 22 -1.21 35.39 41.47
C THR A 22 -1.11 35.67 39.97
N SER A 23 -1.35 36.94 39.66
CA SER A 23 -1.16 37.59 38.38
C SER A 23 0.32 37.85 38.15
N GLN A 24 0.91 37.23 37.12
CA GLN A 24 2.13 37.79 36.51
C GLN A 24 2.06 37.63 34.99
N GLY A 25 2.11 38.77 34.32
CA GLY A 25 1.97 38.91 32.88
C GLY A 25 3.13 38.28 32.14
N VAL A 26 2.80 37.50 31.11
CA VAL A 26 3.74 37.03 30.11
C VAL A 26 3.36 37.69 28.79
N ARG A 27 4.31 38.46 28.26
CA ARG A 27 4.27 39.14 26.97
C ARG A 27 3.78 38.18 25.87
N ARG A 28 2.62 38.45 25.28
CA ARG A 28 2.16 37.77 24.06
C ARG A 28 3.03 38.23 22.89
N VAL A 29 4.13 37.52 22.66
CA VAL A 29 4.69 37.41 21.31
C VAL A 29 3.61 36.75 20.48
N LEU A 30 3.07 37.44 19.46
CA LEU A 30 2.25 36.82 18.42
C LEU A 30 3.10 35.76 17.73
N ARG A 31 3.09 34.54 18.28
CA ARG A 31 3.47 33.36 17.53
C ARG A 31 2.45 33.28 16.40
N HIS A 32 2.90 33.55 15.18
CA HIS A 32 2.26 33.02 14.00
C HIS A 32 1.94 31.56 14.31
N ARG A 33 0.64 31.26 14.43
CA ARG A 33 0.14 29.88 14.42
C ARG A 33 0.56 29.35 13.06
N ARG A 34 1.78 28.79 12.97
CA ARG A 34 2.00 27.70 12.04
C ARG A 34 0.93 26.72 12.43
N HIS A 35 -0.04 26.50 11.54
CA HIS A 35 -0.81 25.28 11.57
C HIS A 35 0.21 24.16 11.40
N ALA A 36 0.86 23.78 12.51
CA ALA A 36 1.37 22.46 12.67
C ALA A 36 0.12 21.61 12.58
N PHE A 37 -0.19 21.14 11.38
CA PHE A 37 -1.00 19.95 11.20
C PHE A 37 -0.27 18.90 12.02
N GLY A 38 -0.71 18.76 13.27
CA GLY A 38 -0.19 17.77 14.19
C GLY A 38 -0.55 16.42 13.61
N ILE A 39 0.34 15.85 12.82
CA ILE A 39 0.27 14.47 12.36
C ILE A 39 0.61 13.60 13.58
N ARG A 40 -0.22 13.61 14.63
CA ARG A 40 -0.05 12.69 15.76
C ARG A 40 -1.39 12.21 16.31
N ALA A 41 -1.49 10.88 16.30
CA ALA A 41 -2.20 10.00 17.24
C ALA A 41 -3.68 9.65 17.02
N ALA A 42 -4.37 10.23 16.04
CA ALA A 42 -5.60 9.64 15.50
C ALA A 42 -5.28 9.13 14.09
N GLY A 43 -5.62 7.87 13.78
CA GLY A 43 -5.37 7.30 12.45
C GLY A 43 -5.81 8.26 11.34
N MET A 44 -4.99 8.39 10.29
CA MET A 44 -5.34 9.21 9.13
C MET A 44 -6.48 8.50 8.39
N LEU A 45 -7.71 9.00 8.53
CA LEU A 45 -8.85 8.48 7.79
C LEU A 45 -8.84 9.10 6.39
N VAL A 46 -8.81 8.25 5.38
CA VAL A 46 -9.04 8.65 4.01
C VAL A 46 -10.52 9.03 3.85
N PRO A 47 -10.85 10.23 3.33
CA PRO A 47 -12.23 10.61 3.06
C PRO A 47 -12.93 9.56 2.18
N SER A 48 -14.16 9.18 2.56
CA SER A 48 -14.93 8.09 1.94
C SER A 48 -15.26 8.31 0.46
N ASP A 49 -15.20 9.56 -0.01
CA ASP A 49 -15.47 9.97 -1.39
C ASP A 49 -14.27 9.77 -2.34
N SER A 50 -13.04 9.68 -1.82
CA SER A 50 -11.82 9.70 -2.65
C SER A 50 -11.58 8.44 -3.48
N PHE A 51 -12.31 7.35 -3.22
CA PHE A 51 -12.12 6.05 -3.85
C PHE A 51 -13.44 5.43 -4.34
N GLY A 52 -14.47 6.25 -4.58
CA GLY A 52 -15.78 5.76 -5.04
C GLY A 52 -16.43 4.78 -4.05
N GLY A 53 -16.30 5.06 -2.74
CA GLY A 53 -16.83 4.21 -1.67
C GLY A 53 -16.00 2.95 -1.35
N ARG A 54 -14.84 2.74 -1.99
CA ARG A 54 -13.91 1.65 -1.65
C ARG A 54 -12.84 2.13 -0.69
N SER A 55 -12.30 1.23 0.14
CA SER A 55 -11.13 1.56 0.94
C SER A 55 -9.86 1.52 0.06
N PRO A 56 -8.83 2.34 0.35
CA PRO A 56 -7.56 2.29 -0.38
C PRO A 56 -6.88 0.92 -0.26
N GLU A 57 -7.04 0.23 0.87
CA GLU A 57 -6.55 -1.14 1.08
C GLU A 57 -7.23 -2.12 0.13
N LYS A 58 -8.55 -1.97 -0.08
CA LYS A 58 -9.27 -2.81 -1.04
C LYS A 58 -8.76 -2.57 -2.46
N LYS A 59 -8.47 -1.32 -2.83
CA LYS A 59 -7.88 -1.00 -4.13
C LYS A 59 -6.49 -1.62 -4.30
N ALA A 60 -5.65 -1.59 -3.26
CA ALA A 60 -4.35 -2.25 -3.27
C ALA A 60 -4.48 -3.78 -3.40
N ALA A 61 -5.42 -4.39 -2.67
CA ALA A 61 -5.69 -5.82 -2.76
C ALA A 61 -6.15 -6.25 -4.18
N ASP A 62 -6.98 -5.45 -4.85
CA ASP A 62 -7.41 -5.73 -6.22
C ASP A 62 -6.24 -5.69 -7.22
N LEU A 63 -5.26 -4.79 -7.01
CA LEU A 63 -4.02 -4.75 -7.81
C LEU A 63 -3.13 -5.96 -7.54
N LEU A 64 -2.97 -6.35 -6.27
CA LEU A 64 -2.21 -7.55 -5.90
C LEU A 64 -2.83 -8.82 -6.49
N ARG A 65 -4.16 -8.92 -6.53
CA ARG A 65 -4.86 -10.03 -7.18
C ARG A 65 -4.49 -10.18 -8.67
N THR A 66 -4.37 -9.05 -9.37
CA THR A 66 -3.93 -9.04 -10.78
C THR A 66 -2.47 -9.43 -10.89
N LEU A 67 -1.60 -8.92 -10.00
CA LEU A 67 -0.19 -9.30 -9.93
C LEU A 67 -0.02 -10.82 -9.71
N PHE A 68 -0.77 -11.42 -8.78
CA PHE A 68 -0.68 -12.86 -8.51
C PHE A 68 -1.12 -13.70 -9.71
N THR A 69 -2.08 -13.22 -10.49
CA THR A 69 -2.50 -13.89 -11.73
C THR A 69 -1.37 -13.89 -12.76
N PHE A 70 -0.63 -12.77 -12.87
CA PHE A 70 0.56 -12.70 -13.72
C PHE A 70 1.70 -13.60 -13.22
N CYS A 71 2.01 -13.57 -11.93
CA CYS A 71 3.02 -14.44 -11.32
C CYS A 71 2.68 -15.92 -11.55
N ALA A 72 1.42 -16.31 -11.34
CA ALA A 72 0.97 -17.68 -11.57
C ALA A 72 1.10 -18.10 -13.04
N ALA A 73 0.74 -17.22 -14.00
CA ALA A 73 0.94 -17.50 -15.42
C ALA A 73 2.42 -17.74 -15.76
N ARG A 74 3.33 -16.96 -15.18
CA ARG A 74 4.79 -17.15 -15.37
C ARG A 74 5.31 -18.44 -14.72
N ILE A 75 4.79 -18.81 -13.55
CA ILE A 75 5.14 -20.07 -12.89
C ILE A 75 4.66 -21.26 -13.73
N VAL A 76 3.43 -21.22 -14.24
CA VAL A 76 2.88 -22.28 -15.10
C VAL A 76 3.64 -22.38 -16.42
N LEU A 77 4.04 -21.26 -17.04
CA LEU A 77 4.92 -21.29 -18.21
C LEU A 77 6.24 -22.02 -17.93
N ALA A 78 6.90 -21.73 -16.81
CA ALA A 78 8.13 -22.42 -16.42
C ALA A 78 7.91 -23.92 -16.14
N GLN A 79 6.74 -24.29 -15.60
CA GLN A 79 6.36 -25.70 -15.42
C GLN A 79 6.19 -26.40 -16.77
N LEU A 80 5.62 -25.74 -17.78
CA LEU A 80 5.41 -26.31 -19.12
C LEU A 80 6.69 -26.39 -19.96
N GLU A 81 7.63 -25.45 -19.76
CA GLU A 81 8.96 -25.46 -20.39
C GLU A 81 9.85 -26.62 -19.89
N GLY A 82 9.48 -27.28 -18.79
CA GLY A 82 10.31 -28.31 -18.16
C GLY A 82 11.42 -27.74 -17.26
N SER A 83 11.43 -26.42 -17.03
CA SER A 83 12.41 -25.73 -16.19
C SER A 83 12.03 -25.72 -14.69
N GLY A 84 10.89 -26.33 -14.34
CA GLY A 84 10.42 -26.46 -12.96
C GLY A 84 11.30 -27.37 -12.10
N ARG A 85 11.70 -26.89 -10.91
CA ARG A 85 12.30 -27.72 -9.86
C ARG A 85 11.27 -28.71 -9.32
N GLY A 86 11.11 -29.85 -9.97
CA GLY A 86 10.23 -30.94 -9.51
C GLY A 86 9.88 -31.94 -10.61
N SER A 87 9.79 -33.21 -10.23
CA SER A 87 9.57 -34.40 -11.08
C SER A 87 8.20 -34.49 -11.79
N LEU A 88 7.48 -33.37 -11.93
CA LEU A 88 6.08 -33.31 -12.41
C LEU A 88 5.87 -32.37 -13.60
N ALA A 89 6.92 -31.74 -14.12
CA ALA A 89 6.83 -30.92 -15.32
C ALA A 89 6.63 -31.82 -16.55
N SER A 90 5.39 -31.97 -17.01
CA SER A 90 5.10 -32.55 -18.32
C SER A 90 5.42 -31.50 -19.37
N TYR A 91 6.45 -31.73 -20.17
CA TYR A 91 6.75 -30.89 -21.33
C TYR A 91 5.55 -30.90 -22.27
N ASN A 92 4.82 -29.79 -22.36
CA ASN A 92 3.70 -29.62 -23.28
C ASN A 92 3.90 -28.32 -24.05
N ALA A 93 4.53 -28.44 -25.21
CA ALA A 93 4.86 -27.31 -26.08
C ALA A 93 3.62 -26.57 -26.59
N GLU A 94 2.54 -27.29 -26.91
CA GLU A 94 1.29 -26.68 -27.42
C GLU A 94 0.65 -25.78 -26.37
N ALA A 95 0.56 -26.25 -25.12
CA ALA A 95 0.04 -25.48 -24.01
C ALA A 95 0.93 -24.27 -23.66
N TYR A 96 2.26 -24.43 -23.80
CA TYR A 96 3.23 -23.36 -23.60
C TYR A 96 3.07 -22.26 -24.65
N ASP A 97 2.98 -22.64 -25.93
CA ASP A 97 2.81 -21.71 -27.04
C ASP A 97 1.49 -20.96 -26.92
N ALA A 98 0.39 -21.67 -26.64
CA ALA A 98 -0.93 -21.06 -26.45
C ALA A 98 -0.95 -20.02 -25.32
N LEU A 99 -0.33 -20.32 -24.18
CA LEU A 99 -0.24 -19.39 -23.05
C LEU A 99 0.67 -18.19 -23.36
N THR A 100 1.77 -18.43 -24.07
CA THR A 100 2.71 -17.38 -24.48
C THR A 100 2.07 -16.40 -25.46
N THR A 101 1.39 -16.90 -26.49
CA THR A 101 0.65 -16.07 -27.45
C THR A 101 -0.41 -15.23 -26.75
N MET A 102 -1.14 -15.81 -25.80
CA MET A 102 -2.19 -15.09 -25.06
C MET A 102 -1.62 -13.93 -24.21
N LEU A 103 -0.45 -14.14 -23.59
CA LEU A 103 0.27 -13.10 -22.85
C LEU A 103 0.83 -11.98 -23.75
N GLN A 104 1.14 -12.29 -25.01
CA GLN A 104 1.62 -11.30 -25.99
C GLN A 104 0.47 -10.48 -26.59
N ASP A 105 -0.65 -11.13 -26.89
CA ASP A 105 -1.79 -10.51 -27.56
C ASP A 105 -2.60 -9.59 -26.63
N GLU A 106 -2.75 -9.96 -25.35
CA GLU A 106 -3.59 -9.24 -24.41
C GLU A 106 -2.79 -8.83 -23.15
N PRO A 107 -2.53 -7.53 -22.93
CA PRO A 107 -1.89 -7.07 -21.71
C PRO A 107 -2.82 -7.30 -20.50
N MET A 108 -2.29 -7.96 -19.46
CA MET A 108 -3.05 -8.31 -18.25
C MET A 108 -3.29 -7.08 -17.36
N ARG A 109 -4.32 -6.29 -17.70
CA ARG A 109 -4.75 -5.12 -16.92
C ARG A 109 -5.71 -5.47 -15.80
N ASP A 110 -6.57 -6.47 -16.04
CA ASP A 110 -7.44 -7.09 -15.05
C ASP A 110 -7.25 -8.61 -15.11
N GLY A 111 -6.78 -9.19 -14.02
CA GLY A 111 -6.44 -10.61 -13.96
C GLY A 111 -7.66 -11.52 -14.11
N ASP A 112 -8.83 -11.12 -13.59
CA ASP A 112 -10.01 -11.99 -13.64
C ASP A 112 -10.65 -11.99 -15.02
N ALA A 113 -10.75 -10.82 -15.68
CA ALA A 113 -11.23 -10.73 -17.06
C ALA A 113 -10.30 -11.46 -18.05
N TRP A 114 -9.00 -11.43 -17.79
CA TRP A 114 -8.01 -12.18 -18.57
C TRP A 114 -8.18 -13.70 -18.37
N LEU A 115 -8.42 -14.16 -17.14
CA LEU A 115 -8.69 -15.57 -16.86
C LEU A 115 -10.00 -16.06 -17.45
N GLU A 116 -11.05 -15.24 -17.51
CA GLU A 116 -12.32 -15.59 -18.16
C GLU A 116 -12.11 -15.89 -19.65
N LYS A 117 -11.31 -15.07 -20.33
CA LYS A 117 -10.90 -15.33 -21.73
C LYS A 117 -10.10 -16.62 -21.84
N LEU A 118 -9.20 -16.90 -20.89
CA LEU A 118 -8.41 -18.13 -20.90
C LEU A 118 -9.29 -19.36 -20.66
N LEU A 119 -10.22 -19.31 -19.71
CA LEU A 119 -11.17 -20.39 -19.42
C LEU A 119 -11.93 -20.82 -20.68
N THR A 120 -12.34 -19.85 -21.50
CA THR A 120 -13.05 -20.10 -22.75
C THR A 120 -12.17 -20.77 -23.82
N ARG A 121 -10.87 -20.49 -23.85
CA ARG A 121 -9.93 -21.03 -24.86
C ARG A 121 -9.30 -22.36 -24.43
N ASN A 122 -8.91 -22.45 -23.17
CA ASN A 122 -8.27 -23.62 -22.57
C ASN A 122 -8.58 -23.65 -21.06
N GLU A 123 -9.63 -24.40 -20.72
CA GLU A 123 -10.13 -24.54 -19.36
C GLU A 123 -9.07 -25.12 -18.41
N MET A 124 -8.37 -26.18 -18.84
CA MET A 124 -7.39 -26.88 -18.00
C MET A 124 -6.22 -25.98 -17.60
N LEU A 125 -5.73 -25.15 -18.52
CA LEU A 125 -4.68 -24.17 -18.21
C LEU A 125 -5.17 -23.08 -17.26
N ALA A 126 -6.39 -22.60 -17.45
CA ALA A 126 -6.96 -21.58 -16.57
C ALA A 126 -7.15 -22.12 -15.13
N LEU A 127 -7.70 -23.34 -14.99
CA LEU A 127 -7.84 -24.00 -13.69
C LEU A 127 -6.49 -24.15 -12.99
N ARG A 128 -5.45 -24.55 -13.74
CA ARG A 128 -4.09 -24.67 -13.19
C ARG A 128 -3.56 -23.33 -12.68
N ILE A 129 -3.75 -22.25 -13.43
CA ILE A 129 -3.34 -20.90 -13.00
C ILE A 129 -4.14 -20.46 -11.77
N MET A 130 -5.42 -20.80 -11.68
CA MET A 130 -6.26 -20.49 -10.52
C MET A 130 -5.78 -21.19 -9.24
N GLU A 131 -5.36 -22.45 -9.33
CA GLU A 131 -4.72 -23.17 -8.22
C GLU A 131 -3.40 -22.51 -7.80
N VAL A 132 -2.52 -22.25 -8.77
CA VAL A 132 -1.18 -21.69 -8.51
C VAL A 132 -1.28 -20.30 -7.90
N ARG A 133 -2.19 -19.43 -8.38
CA ARG A 133 -2.34 -18.07 -7.78
C ARG A 133 -2.88 -18.12 -6.36
N ALA A 134 -3.73 -19.10 -6.04
CA ALA A 134 -4.25 -19.28 -4.68
C ALA A 134 -3.16 -19.79 -3.73
N ALA A 135 -2.39 -20.79 -4.15
CA ALA A 135 -1.25 -21.31 -3.39
C ALA A 135 -0.19 -20.22 -3.20
N TYR A 136 0.18 -19.51 -4.27
CA TYR A 136 1.21 -18.47 -4.21
C TYR A 136 0.85 -17.34 -3.24
N CYS A 137 -0.41 -16.86 -3.27
CA CYS A 137 -0.90 -15.81 -2.39
C CYS A 137 -0.85 -16.21 -0.89
N LYS A 138 -1.12 -17.48 -0.61
CA LYS A 138 -1.27 -17.99 0.75
C LYS A 138 0.03 -18.45 1.37
N ASP A 139 0.83 -19.20 0.61
CA ASP A 139 1.93 -19.99 1.15
C ASP A 139 3.31 -19.43 0.76
N ASP A 140 3.47 -18.87 -0.45
CA ASP A 140 4.77 -18.44 -0.97
C ASP A 140 5.00 -16.91 -0.91
N PHE A 141 3.92 -16.12 -0.86
CA PHE A 141 4.05 -14.67 -0.93
C PHE A 141 4.42 -14.07 0.44
N GLU A 142 5.60 -13.46 0.50
CA GLU A 142 6.16 -12.87 1.71
C GLU A 142 5.52 -11.51 2.06
N TRP A 143 4.32 -11.55 2.65
CA TRP A 143 3.57 -10.37 3.06
C TRP A 143 4.37 -9.40 3.95
N HIS A 144 5.19 -9.94 4.85
CA HIS A 144 6.01 -9.15 5.76
C HIS A 144 7.09 -8.35 5.03
N MET A 145 7.67 -8.93 3.97
CA MET A 145 8.68 -8.26 3.14
C MET A 145 8.06 -7.12 2.36
N VAL A 146 6.87 -7.29 1.80
CA VAL A 146 6.18 -6.22 1.06
C VAL A 146 5.88 -5.03 1.97
N GLN A 147 5.41 -5.29 3.18
CA GLN A 147 5.16 -4.23 4.16
C GLN A 147 6.46 -3.48 4.51
N SER A 148 7.55 -4.22 4.77
CA SER A 148 8.85 -3.65 5.11
C SER A 148 9.42 -2.78 3.97
N LEU A 149 9.39 -3.32 2.74
CA LEU A 149 9.87 -2.62 1.54
C LEU A 149 9.04 -1.38 1.25
N ALA A 150 7.71 -1.46 1.28
CA ALA A 150 6.84 -0.31 1.02
C ALA A 150 7.12 0.85 1.99
N ASN A 151 7.33 0.55 3.28
CA ASN A 151 7.66 1.56 4.28
C ASN A 151 9.04 2.16 4.06
N LYS A 152 10.05 1.34 3.76
CA LYS A 152 11.43 1.79 3.52
C LYS A 152 11.53 2.62 2.24
N ASP A 153 10.91 2.17 1.16
CA ASP A 153 10.96 2.80 -0.15
C ASP A 153 10.26 4.16 -0.13
N MET A 154 9.14 4.30 0.59
CA MET A 154 8.46 5.59 0.75
C MET A 154 9.37 6.63 1.42
N GLY A 155 10.10 6.24 2.46
CA GLY A 155 11.09 7.10 3.12
C GLY A 155 12.22 7.52 2.18
N GLY A 156 12.79 6.55 1.45
CA GLY A 156 13.85 6.79 0.49
C GLY A 156 13.42 7.68 -0.68
N ALA A 157 12.24 7.43 -1.25
CA ALA A 157 11.67 8.21 -2.35
C ALA A 157 11.48 9.68 -1.96
N ASN A 158 10.95 9.95 -0.77
CA ASN A 158 10.77 11.33 -0.29
C ASN A 158 12.12 12.07 -0.14
N VAL A 159 13.15 11.40 0.38
CA VAL A 159 14.51 12.00 0.47
C VAL A 159 15.09 12.27 -0.92
N ALA A 160 14.91 11.34 -1.87
CA ALA A 160 15.38 11.52 -3.23
C ALA A 160 14.67 12.69 -3.94
N LEU A 161 13.35 12.81 -3.76
CA LEU A 161 12.57 13.93 -4.31
C LEU A 161 13.00 15.28 -3.72
N LEU A 162 13.25 15.33 -2.40
CA LEU A 162 13.75 16.56 -1.76
C LEU A 162 15.14 16.96 -2.28
N ARG A 163 16.04 15.98 -2.48
CA ARG A 163 17.35 16.21 -3.07
C ARG A 163 17.23 16.76 -4.50
N SER A 164 16.44 16.11 -5.34
CA SER A 164 16.22 16.54 -6.73
C SER A 164 15.58 17.92 -6.80
N ASN A 165 14.62 18.22 -5.92
CA ASN A 165 14.00 19.54 -5.86
C ASN A 165 14.98 20.64 -5.42
N ALA A 166 15.89 20.35 -4.47
CA ALA A 166 16.93 21.28 -4.07
C ALA A 166 17.89 21.58 -5.24
N GLU A 167 18.37 20.55 -5.93
CA GLU A 167 19.22 20.70 -7.12
C GLU A 167 18.54 21.54 -8.22
N ASN A 168 17.26 21.29 -8.48
CA ASN A 168 16.49 22.07 -9.45
C ASN A 168 16.31 23.53 -9.02
N SER A 169 16.14 23.78 -7.72
CA SER A 169 16.04 25.13 -7.17
C SER A 169 17.34 25.91 -7.35
N PHE A 170 18.51 25.28 -7.12
CA PHE A 170 19.82 25.88 -7.37
C PHE A 170 20.05 26.18 -8.86
N LYS A 171 19.71 25.24 -9.75
CA LYS A 171 19.78 25.47 -11.20
C LYS A 171 18.91 26.64 -11.62
N ARG A 172 17.69 26.74 -11.07
CA ARG A 172 16.76 27.82 -11.36
C ARG A 172 17.30 29.17 -10.90
N SER A 173 17.83 29.28 -9.68
CA SER A 173 18.41 30.53 -9.17
C SER A 173 19.62 30.98 -9.99
N SER A 174 20.52 30.06 -10.36
CA SER A 174 21.69 30.38 -11.20
C SER A 174 21.27 30.85 -12.60
N SER A 175 20.26 30.20 -13.20
CA SER A 175 19.72 30.62 -14.51
C SER A 175 18.99 31.98 -14.47
N MET A 176 18.57 32.43 -13.29
CA MET A 176 17.91 33.72 -13.08
C MET A 176 18.96 34.84 -12.97
N GLN A 177 20.03 34.62 -12.19
CA GLN A 177 21.17 35.53 -12.10
C GLN A 177 21.88 35.77 -13.43
N GLN A 178 21.88 34.79 -14.33
CA GLN A 178 22.50 34.91 -15.64
C GLN A 178 21.67 35.70 -16.66
N ARG A 179 20.36 35.87 -16.41
CA ARG A 179 19.46 36.71 -17.24
C ARG A 179 19.45 38.18 -16.82
N ASP A 180 19.77 38.47 -15.57
CA ASP A 180 19.84 39.84 -15.03
C ASP A 180 21.22 40.49 -15.25
N ALA A 181 22.12 39.83 -15.97
CA ALA A 181 23.37 40.44 -16.42
C ALA A 181 23.04 41.47 -17.53
N PRO A 182 23.35 42.77 -17.35
CA PRO A 182 23.09 43.76 -18.38
C PRO A 182 23.90 43.41 -19.64
N GLY A 183 23.22 43.38 -20.79
CA GLY A 183 23.84 43.15 -22.09
C GLY A 183 25.02 44.09 -22.30
N GLN A 184 26.16 43.52 -22.65
CA GLN A 184 27.24 44.23 -23.32
C GLN A 184 26.87 44.46 -24.78
#